data_AF-A0A374UJ26-F1
#
_entry.id   AF-A0A374UJ26-F1
#
_cell.length_a   1.000
_cell.length_b   1.000
_cell.length_c   1.000
_cell.angle_alpha   90.00
_cell.angle_beta   90.00
_cell.angle_gamma   90.00
#
_symmetry.space_group_name_H-M   'P 1'
#
loop_
_entity.id
_entity.type
_entity.pdbx_description
1 polymer ?
#
loop_
_entity_poly.entity_id
_entity_poly.type
_entity_poly.pdbx_seq_one_letter_code
_entity_poly.pdbx_strand_id
1 'polypeptide(L)'
;MNIEISRRAFLAAGPLAVMGSLGLAGCGKSGISGKTLYYYSVCGSVALGKVCANKPGSASTIKFDDDTWHYVGSTELSGDWKAEGDDVVLSSSQLGTVTLVRQDDGSYVPSGSEGYGERYFVDESAAQSYYDEYTAATPDRVRDTLESATWSVKNPPSTQTVAETLSFDDGSLAFTKGEYQRKGSYTDAPRESSWLASDHSGEYELGVTSQWVSSDGSSPRPLIYEGTMTVGGEATDFKLSDRRGSLTLTLSSEWSAVTFANGK
;
A
#
# COMPACT_ATOMS: atom_id res chain seq x y z
N MET A 1 14.29 16.88 -38.49
CA MET A 1 12.87 16.72 -38.10
C MET A 1 12.70 15.25 -37.76
N ASN A 2 12.99 14.91 -36.50
CA ASN A 2 12.91 13.53 -36.02
C ASN A 2 11.69 13.42 -35.13
N ILE A 3 10.83 12.46 -35.46
CA ILE A 3 9.62 12.12 -34.75
C ILE A 3 10.04 11.29 -33.54
N GLU A 4 9.98 11.88 -32.35
CA GLU A 4 10.08 11.14 -31.11
C GLU A 4 8.76 10.41 -30.87
N ILE A 5 8.79 9.10 -31.07
CA ILE A 5 7.71 8.20 -30.70
C ILE A 5 7.75 8.06 -29.18
N SER A 6 6.93 8.85 -28.49
CA SER A 6 6.64 8.69 -27.08
C SER A 6 6.07 7.28 -26.84
N ARG A 7 6.89 6.37 -26.30
CA ARG A 7 6.44 5.10 -25.74
C ARG A 7 5.84 5.35 -24.35
N ARG A 8 4.81 6.18 -24.28
CA ARG A 8 3.86 6.19 -23.16
C ARG A 8 2.63 5.39 -23.59
N ALA A 9 2.80 4.06 -23.65
CA ALA A 9 1.65 3.19 -23.47
C ALA A 9 1.37 3.17 -21.97
N PHE A 10 0.46 4.05 -21.56
CA PHE A 10 -0.16 4.04 -20.24
C PHE A 10 -0.68 2.63 -19.93
N LEU A 11 0.02 1.91 -19.06
CA LEU A 11 -0.60 0.93 -18.17
C LEU A 11 -0.56 1.55 -16.79
N ALA A 12 -1.44 2.53 -16.59
CA ALA A 12 -1.86 2.86 -15.24
C ALA A 12 -2.65 1.64 -14.74
N ALA A 13 -2.05 0.85 -13.85
CA ALA A 13 -2.82 0.05 -12.91
C ALA A 13 -3.45 1.02 -11.89
N GLY A 14 -4.31 1.90 -12.38
CA GLY A 14 -5.23 2.64 -11.53
C GLY A 14 -6.33 1.69 -11.06
N PRO A 15 -7.03 2.01 -9.95
CA PRO A 15 -8.21 1.26 -9.56
C PRO A 15 -9.17 1.26 -10.75
N LEU A 16 -9.64 0.07 -11.14
CA LEU A 16 -10.68 -0.08 -12.16
C LEU A 16 -11.90 0.73 -11.73
N ALA A 17 -12.05 1.93 -12.32
CA ALA A 17 -13.28 2.69 -12.25
C ALA A 17 -14.23 2.12 -13.30
N VAL A 18 -15.17 1.27 -12.88
CA VAL A 18 -16.29 0.86 -13.72
C VAL A 18 -17.43 1.85 -13.49
N MET A 19 -17.74 2.63 -14.53
CA MET A 19 -18.93 3.44 -14.59
C MET A 19 -20.18 2.57 -14.75
N GLY A 20 -21.07 2.65 -13.77
CA GLY A 20 -22.50 2.86 -13.98
C GLY A 20 -23.37 1.65 -14.35
N SER A 21 -24.15 1.20 -13.36
CA SER A 21 -25.61 1.11 -13.53
C SER A 21 -26.28 1.09 -12.16
N LEU A 22 -27.15 2.07 -11.91
CA LEU A 22 -28.07 2.13 -10.77
C LEU A 22 -29.04 0.95 -10.85
N GLY A 23 -28.82 -0.07 -10.03
CA GLY A 23 -29.76 -1.16 -9.81
C GLY A 23 -30.79 -0.78 -8.73
N LEU A 24 -32.07 -0.91 -9.08
CA LEU A 24 -33.20 -0.68 -8.18
C LEU A 24 -33.12 -1.54 -6.90
N ALA A 25 -33.21 -0.89 -5.75
CA ALA A 25 -33.32 -1.52 -4.44
C ALA A 25 -34.65 -2.30 -4.33
N GLY A 26 -34.57 -3.63 -4.46
CA GLY A 26 -35.63 -4.54 -4.07
C GLY A 26 -35.36 -5.09 -2.66
N CYS A 27 -36.37 -5.03 -1.79
CA CYS A 27 -36.38 -5.74 -0.51
C CYS A 27 -36.37 -7.27 -0.74
N GLY A 28 -35.19 -7.82 -1.02
CA GLY A 28 -34.91 -9.25 -0.94
C GLY A 28 -33.92 -9.49 0.20
N LYS A 29 -34.04 -10.62 0.91
CA LYS A 29 -32.95 -11.08 1.78
C LYS A 29 -31.68 -11.11 0.95
N SER A 30 -30.64 -10.38 1.38
CA SER A 30 -29.34 -10.42 0.71
C SER A 30 -28.89 -11.87 0.54
N GLY A 31 -28.28 -12.16 -0.60
CA GLY A 31 -27.70 -13.47 -0.88
C GLY A 31 -26.57 -13.87 0.07
N ILE A 32 -26.21 -13.05 1.06
CA ILE A 32 -25.21 -13.34 2.11
C ILE A 32 -25.78 -14.02 3.35
N SER A 33 -27.10 -13.98 3.58
CA SER A 33 -27.71 -14.62 4.75
C SER A 33 -27.42 -16.13 4.76
N GLY A 34 -26.92 -16.65 5.89
CA GLY A 34 -26.50 -18.04 6.06
C GLY A 34 -25.13 -18.38 5.46
N LYS A 35 -24.41 -17.40 4.92
CA LYS A 35 -23.07 -17.60 4.35
C LYS A 35 -21.97 -17.22 5.33
N THR A 36 -20.77 -17.68 5.01
CA THR A 36 -19.51 -17.28 5.62
C THR A 36 -18.68 -16.54 4.59
N LEU A 37 -18.10 -15.41 5.01
CA LEU A 37 -17.03 -14.75 4.28
C LEU A 37 -15.67 -15.15 4.87
N TYR A 38 -14.70 -15.34 3.99
CA TYR A 38 -13.33 -15.77 4.30
C TYR A 38 -12.35 -14.65 3.91
N TYR A 39 -11.34 -14.45 4.75
CA TYR A 39 -10.25 -13.50 4.50
C TYR A 39 -8.94 -14.05 5.05
N TYR A 40 -7.90 -14.00 4.24
CA TYR A 40 -6.51 -14.24 4.63
C TYR A 40 -5.76 -12.92 4.71
N SER A 41 -5.17 -12.63 5.87
CA SER A 41 -4.59 -11.31 6.13
C SER A 41 -3.41 -10.99 5.23
N VAL A 42 -3.54 -10.02 4.32
CA VAL A 42 -2.40 -9.54 3.49
C VAL A 42 -1.59 -8.45 4.19
N CYS A 43 -2.23 -7.74 5.13
CA CYS A 43 -1.63 -6.65 5.87
C CYS A 43 -1.55 -7.03 7.35
N GLY A 44 -0.38 -6.82 7.95
CA GLY A 44 -0.21 -6.87 9.38
C GLY A 44 -1.11 -5.81 10.04
N SER A 45 -1.81 -6.23 11.08
CA SER A 45 -2.58 -5.34 11.94
C SER A 45 -3.86 -4.72 11.36
N VAL A 46 -4.50 -5.30 10.33
CA VAL A 46 -5.81 -4.83 9.83
C VAL A 46 -6.83 -5.97 9.73
N ALA A 47 -8.05 -5.71 10.23
CA ALA A 47 -9.24 -6.50 10.01
C ALA A 47 -10.50 -5.63 10.18
N LEU A 48 -11.53 -5.84 9.36
CA LEU A 48 -12.74 -5.03 9.26
C LEU A 48 -12.44 -3.51 9.18
N GLY A 49 -11.38 -3.12 8.46
CA GLY A 49 -10.91 -1.75 8.37
C GLY A 49 -10.43 -1.12 9.69
N LYS A 50 -10.17 -1.93 10.73
CA LYS A 50 -9.64 -1.50 12.02
C LYS A 50 -8.24 -2.05 12.27
N VAL A 51 -7.50 -1.35 13.12
CA VAL A 51 -6.22 -1.86 13.60
C VAL A 51 -6.48 -2.95 14.62
N CYS A 52 -5.79 -4.07 14.46
CA CYS A 52 -5.87 -5.24 15.32
C CYS A 52 -4.50 -5.91 15.42
N ALA A 53 -4.40 -7.02 16.14
CA ALA A 53 -3.16 -7.80 16.26
C ALA A 53 -3.10 -8.94 15.21
N ASN A 54 -3.58 -8.68 13.98
CA ASN A 54 -3.63 -9.72 12.95
C ASN A 54 -2.25 -9.96 12.33
N LYS A 55 -1.93 -11.23 12.07
CA LYS A 55 -0.67 -11.64 11.44
C LYS A 55 -0.90 -11.89 9.95
N PRO A 56 0.02 -11.49 9.05
CA PRO A 56 -0.07 -11.87 7.65
C PRO A 56 -0.27 -13.39 7.48
N GLY A 57 -1.15 -13.78 6.56
CA GLY A 57 -1.52 -15.17 6.29
C GLY A 57 -2.50 -15.79 7.30
N SER A 58 -2.91 -15.10 8.37
CA SER A 58 -3.95 -15.62 9.26
C SER A 58 -5.31 -15.65 8.54
N ALA A 59 -6.02 -16.76 8.71
CA ALA A 59 -7.40 -16.87 8.25
C ALA A 59 -8.35 -16.20 9.26
N SER A 60 -9.38 -15.55 8.74
CA SER A 60 -10.49 -15.02 9.51
C SER A 60 -11.80 -15.21 8.74
N THR A 61 -12.90 -15.23 9.48
CA THR A 61 -14.23 -15.44 8.91
C THR A 61 -15.25 -14.47 9.44
N ILE A 62 -16.28 -14.18 8.64
CA ILE A 62 -17.50 -13.49 9.07
C ILE A 62 -18.68 -14.39 8.72
N LYS A 63 -19.37 -14.92 9.71
CA LYS A 63 -20.58 -15.72 9.52
C LYS A 63 -21.83 -14.85 9.68
N PHE A 64 -22.80 -15.01 8.80
CA PHE A 64 -24.07 -14.27 8.81
C PHE A 64 -25.22 -15.20 9.17
N ASP A 65 -25.78 -15.05 10.37
CA ASP A 65 -26.86 -15.88 10.93
C ASP A 65 -28.09 -15.02 11.22
N ASP A 66 -29.24 -15.32 10.61
CA ASP A 66 -30.47 -14.52 10.70
C ASP A 66 -30.18 -13.01 10.55
N ASP A 67 -30.26 -12.24 11.64
CA ASP A 67 -29.99 -10.80 11.70
C ASP A 67 -28.66 -10.46 12.41
N THR A 68 -27.88 -11.48 12.77
CA THR A 68 -26.61 -11.39 13.52
C THR A 68 -25.40 -11.80 12.68
N TRP A 69 -24.24 -11.21 12.96
CA TRP A 69 -22.98 -11.60 12.36
C TRP A 69 -21.95 -11.94 13.43
N HIS A 70 -21.02 -12.83 13.07
CA HIS A 70 -19.95 -13.30 13.93
C HIS A 70 -18.62 -13.28 13.18
N TYR A 71 -17.66 -12.48 13.66
CA TYR A 71 -16.29 -12.51 13.16
C TYR A 71 -15.40 -13.34 14.08
N VAL A 72 -14.62 -14.22 13.47
CA VAL A 72 -13.59 -15.02 14.14
C VAL A 72 -12.26 -14.77 13.43
N GLY A 73 -11.28 -14.26 14.16
CA GLY A 73 -9.94 -13.97 13.65
C GLY A 73 -9.01 -13.49 14.76
N SER A 74 -8.34 -12.35 14.57
CA SER A 74 -7.48 -11.72 15.59
C SER A 74 -8.22 -11.33 16.89
N THR A 75 -9.54 -11.21 16.80
CA THR A 75 -10.47 -10.98 17.90
C THR A 75 -11.78 -11.68 17.54
N GLU A 76 -12.62 -11.93 18.54
CA GLU A 76 -14.01 -12.29 18.29
C GLU A 76 -14.87 -11.04 18.38
N LEU A 77 -15.72 -10.83 17.38
CA LEU A 77 -16.68 -9.71 17.33
C LEU A 77 -18.03 -10.25 16.87
N SER A 78 -19.10 -9.58 17.31
CA SER A 78 -20.44 -9.87 16.83
C SER A 78 -21.33 -8.64 16.94
N GLY A 79 -22.47 -8.71 16.26
CA GLY A 79 -23.54 -7.73 16.38
C GLY A 79 -24.58 -7.93 15.30
N ASP A 80 -25.30 -6.87 14.96
CA ASP A 80 -26.38 -6.92 13.99
C ASP A 80 -25.87 -6.56 12.58
N TRP A 81 -26.42 -7.19 11.56
CA TRP A 81 -26.14 -6.83 10.17
C TRP A 81 -27.42 -6.56 9.39
N LYS A 82 -27.29 -5.80 8.30
CA LYS A 82 -28.35 -5.63 7.31
C LYS A 82 -27.77 -5.52 5.91
N ALA A 83 -28.57 -5.91 4.94
CA ALA A 83 -28.29 -5.65 3.53
C ALA A 83 -28.62 -4.19 3.18
N GLU A 84 -27.75 -3.53 2.44
CA GLU A 84 -28.03 -2.23 1.81
C GLU A 84 -27.78 -2.35 0.30
N GLY A 85 -28.80 -2.79 -0.42
CA GLY A 85 -28.63 -3.23 -1.81
C GLY A 85 -27.73 -4.46 -1.85
N ASP A 86 -26.61 -4.34 -2.55
CA ASP A 86 -25.61 -5.38 -2.70
C ASP A 86 -24.54 -5.36 -1.58
N ASP A 87 -24.47 -4.27 -0.82
CA ASP A 87 -23.55 -4.08 0.29
C ASP A 87 -24.09 -4.68 1.60
N VAL A 88 -23.19 -4.87 2.57
CA VAL A 88 -23.52 -5.42 3.89
C VAL A 88 -23.06 -4.48 4.98
N VAL A 89 -23.98 -3.98 5.80
CA VAL A 89 -23.65 -3.11 6.93
C VAL A 89 -23.56 -3.95 8.20
N LEU A 90 -22.40 -3.94 8.83
CA LEU A 90 -22.12 -4.56 10.12
C LEU A 90 -22.20 -3.49 11.22
N SER A 91 -22.90 -3.80 12.30
CA SER A 91 -22.95 -2.94 13.49
C SER A 91 -22.60 -3.73 14.74
N SER A 92 -21.79 -3.16 15.62
CA SER A 92 -21.43 -3.73 16.91
C SER A 92 -21.01 -2.63 17.89
N SER A 93 -21.25 -2.82 19.18
CA SER A 93 -20.79 -1.89 20.23
C SER A 93 -19.25 -1.78 20.28
N GLN A 94 -18.54 -2.83 19.85
CA GLN A 94 -17.07 -2.87 19.85
C GLN A 94 -16.47 -2.31 18.55
N LEU A 95 -17.12 -2.53 17.41
CA LEU A 95 -16.62 -2.14 16.09
C LEU A 95 -17.11 -0.75 15.65
N GLY A 96 -18.26 -0.31 16.17
CA GLY A 96 -19.09 0.71 15.55
C GLY A 96 -19.80 0.14 14.31
N THR A 97 -19.96 0.98 13.29
CA THR A 97 -20.53 0.58 11.99
C THR A 97 -19.42 0.46 10.95
N VAL A 98 -19.44 -0.63 10.18
CA VAL A 98 -18.58 -0.86 9.02
C VAL A 98 -19.44 -1.37 7.88
N THR A 99 -19.27 -0.80 6.69
CA THR A 99 -19.94 -1.29 5.48
C THR A 99 -18.97 -2.14 4.69
N LEU A 100 -19.35 -3.38 4.39
CA LEU A 100 -18.69 -4.23 3.42
C LEU A 100 -19.26 -3.91 2.04
N VAL A 101 -18.46 -3.25 1.21
CA VAL A 101 -18.83 -2.82 -0.14
C VAL A 101 -18.59 -3.97 -1.11
N ARG A 102 -19.64 -4.40 -1.80
CA ARG A 102 -19.55 -5.49 -2.76
C ARG A 102 -18.81 -5.04 -4.02
N GLN A 103 -17.91 -5.89 -4.48
CA GLN A 103 -17.11 -5.67 -5.70
C GLN A 103 -17.69 -6.47 -6.88
N ASP A 104 -17.31 -6.11 -8.10
CA ASP A 104 -17.80 -6.75 -9.33
C ASP A 104 -17.47 -8.25 -9.41
N ASP A 105 -16.37 -8.69 -8.80
CA ASP A 105 -15.98 -10.10 -8.70
C ASP A 105 -16.73 -10.87 -7.59
N GLY A 106 -17.68 -10.22 -6.92
CA GLY A 106 -18.51 -10.80 -5.87
C GLY A 106 -17.84 -10.86 -4.49
N SER A 107 -16.62 -10.35 -4.36
CA SER A 107 -15.96 -10.15 -3.06
C SER A 107 -16.47 -8.90 -2.35
N TYR A 108 -16.00 -8.69 -1.12
CA TYR A 108 -16.39 -7.56 -0.27
C TYR A 108 -15.15 -6.87 0.29
N VAL A 109 -15.15 -5.53 0.26
CA VAL A 109 -14.08 -4.69 0.82
C VAL A 109 -14.68 -3.80 1.91
N PRO A 110 -14.09 -3.76 3.12
CA PRO A 110 -14.57 -2.84 4.14
C PRO A 110 -14.34 -1.38 3.75
N SER A 111 -15.37 -0.55 3.93
CA SER A 111 -15.31 0.88 3.63
C SER A 111 -14.17 1.55 4.39
N GLY A 112 -13.32 2.32 3.69
CA GLY A 112 -12.18 3.02 4.27
C GLY A 112 -10.91 2.18 4.46
N SER A 113 -10.90 0.91 4.03
CA SER A 113 -9.71 0.05 4.00
C SER A 113 -9.24 -0.34 2.60
N GLU A 114 -9.75 0.34 1.56
CA GLU A 114 -9.50 -0.01 0.16
C GLU A 114 -8.01 -0.06 -0.18
N GLY A 115 -7.20 0.82 0.44
CA GLY A 115 -5.75 0.88 0.24
C GLY A 115 -4.93 -0.18 0.99
N TYR A 116 -5.53 -0.98 1.88
CA TYR A 116 -4.79 -1.97 2.69
C TYR A 116 -4.84 -3.39 2.12
N GLY A 117 -5.55 -3.59 0.99
CA GLY A 117 -5.68 -4.88 0.32
C GLY A 117 -6.65 -5.86 1.00
N GLU A 118 -7.41 -5.40 1.99
CA GLU A 118 -8.37 -6.23 2.71
C GLU A 118 -9.56 -6.63 1.82
N ARG A 119 -9.82 -7.93 1.71
CA ARG A 119 -10.85 -8.46 0.81
C ARG A 119 -11.42 -9.77 1.30
N TYR A 120 -12.75 -9.85 1.34
CA TYR A 120 -13.51 -10.97 1.88
C TYR A 120 -14.26 -11.70 0.75
N PHE A 121 -14.24 -13.03 0.76
CA PHE A 121 -14.84 -13.87 -0.28
C PHE A 121 -15.80 -14.88 0.30
N VAL A 122 -16.86 -15.23 -0.43
CA VAL A 122 -17.75 -16.34 -0.05
C VAL A 122 -17.07 -17.70 -0.18
N ASP A 123 -16.10 -17.81 -1.09
CA ASP A 123 -15.30 -19.01 -1.33
C ASP A 123 -13.94 -18.89 -0.65
N GLU A 124 -13.59 -19.88 0.18
CA GLU A 124 -12.33 -19.90 0.93
C GLU A 124 -11.11 -20.03 0.01
N SER A 125 -11.22 -20.82 -1.06
CA SER A 125 -10.11 -21.00 -2.01
C SER A 125 -9.84 -19.71 -2.77
N ALA A 126 -10.88 -18.96 -3.15
CA ALA A 126 -10.73 -17.63 -3.74
C ALA A 126 -10.06 -16.64 -2.77
N ALA A 127 -10.39 -16.68 -1.47
CA ALA A 127 -9.72 -15.85 -0.47
C ALA A 127 -8.23 -16.18 -0.35
N GLN A 128 -7.87 -17.47 -0.39
CA GLN A 128 -6.49 -17.91 -0.36
C GLN A 128 -5.73 -17.53 -1.64
N SER A 129 -6.32 -17.76 -2.82
CA SER A 129 -5.72 -17.35 -4.09
C SER A 129 -5.47 -15.86 -4.16
N TYR A 130 -6.43 -15.04 -3.70
CA TYR A 130 -6.23 -13.59 -3.61
C TYR A 130 -5.07 -13.24 -2.68
N TYR A 131 -4.95 -13.87 -1.51
CA TYR A 131 -3.83 -13.64 -0.60
C TYR A 131 -2.48 -13.99 -1.24
N ASP A 132 -2.39 -15.13 -1.92
CA ASP A 132 -1.15 -15.59 -2.56
C ASP A 132 -0.75 -14.63 -3.70
N GLU A 133 -1.69 -14.28 -4.58
CA GLU A 133 -1.47 -13.34 -5.69
C GLU A 133 -1.11 -11.94 -5.19
N TYR A 134 -1.87 -11.43 -4.21
CA TYR A 134 -1.61 -10.12 -3.63
C TYR A 134 -0.23 -10.09 -2.97
N THR A 135 0.12 -11.10 -2.17
CA THR A 135 1.42 -11.13 -1.49
C THR A 135 2.58 -11.27 -2.47
N ALA A 136 2.45 -12.11 -3.51
CA ALA A 136 3.47 -12.28 -4.54
C ALA A 136 3.75 -10.99 -5.32
N ALA A 137 2.73 -10.17 -5.58
CA ALA A 137 2.87 -8.89 -6.28
C ALA A 137 3.30 -7.72 -5.37
N THR A 138 3.60 -7.95 -4.09
CA THR A 138 3.99 -6.86 -3.15
C THR A 138 5.25 -6.11 -3.59
N PRO A 139 6.35 -6.78 -4.00
CA PRO A 139 7.55 -6.07 -4.46
C PRO A 139 7.29 -5.16 -5.66
N ASP A 140 6.43 -5.60 -6.60
CA ASP A 140 6.08 -4.82 -7.78
C ASP A 140 5.27 -3.57 -7.40
N ARG A 141 4.29 -3.70 -6.48
CA ARG A 141 3.54 -2.54 -5.97
C ARG A 141 4.44 -1.52 -5.25
N VAL A 142 5.40 -1.99 -4.46
CA VAL A 142 6.39 -1.12 -3.82
C VAL A 142 7.26 -0.44 -4.87
N ARG A 143 7.70 -1.18 -5.89
CA ARG A 143 8.47 -0.63 -7.01
C ARG A 143 7.70 0.48 -7.72
N ASP A 144 6.45 0.22 -8.13
CA ASP A 144 5.58 1.20 -8.79
C ASP A 144 5.39 2.46 -7.93
N THR A 145 5.25 2.30 -6.61
CA THR A 145 5.12 3.42 -5.67
C THR A 145 6.41 4.25 -5.60
N LEU A 146 7.57 3.59 -5.53
CA LEU A 146 8.87 4.27 -5.51
C LEU A 146 9.14 5.03 -6.82
N GLU A 147 8.85 4.39 -7.97
CA GLU A 147 9.12 4.93 -9.30
C GLU A 147 8.11 6.00 -9.73
N SER A 148 6.89 6.00 -9.20
CA SER A 148 5.88 7.03 -9.51
C SER A 148 6.08 8.35 -8.75
N ALA A 149 6.98 8.38 -7.76
CA ALA A 149 7.16 9.52 -6.87
C ALA A 149 8.43 10.34 -7.19
N THR A 150 8.33 11.65 -6.94
CA THR A 150 9.48 12.54 -6.87
C THR A 150 9.94 12.66 -5.43
N TRP A 151 11.19 12.26 -5.17
CA TRP A 151 11.76 12.24 -3.83
C TRP A 151 12.56 13.50 -3.50
N SER A 152 12.75 13.75 -2.22
CA SER A 152 13.61 14.80 -1.68
C SER A 152 14.23 14.33 -0.37
N VAL A 153 15.54 14.50 -0.22
CA VAL A 153 16.26 14.15 1.01
C VAL A 153 15.84 15.09 2.13
N LYS A 154 15.46 14.52 3.27
CA LYS A 154 15.16 15.28 4.48
C LYS A 154 16.48 15.63 5.19
N ASN A 155 16.73 16.92 5.42
CA ASN A 155 17.94 17.45 6.05
C ASN A 155 19.25 17.10 5.31
N PRO A 156 19.50 17.70 4.13
CA PRO A 156 20.70 17.40 3.36
C PRO A 156 21.98 17.80 4.13
N PRO A 157 23.07 17.02 4.02
CA PRO A 157 24.36 17.39 4.59
C PRO A 157 24.91 18.69 3.95
N SER A 158 25.72 19.44 4.69
CA SER A 158 26.24 20.76 4.29
C SER A 158 27.23 20.73 3.12
N THR A 159 27.70 19.56 2.70
CA THR A 159 28.59 19.36 1.55
C THR A 159 28.26 18.04 0.86
N GLN A 160 28.05 18.06 -0.46
CA GLN A 160 27.88 16.86 -1.29
C GLN A 160 28.69 17.00 -2.58
N THR A 161 29.38 15.93 -2.96
CA THR A 161 30.23 15.87 -4.16
C THR A 161 29.49 15.07 -5.22
N VAL A 162 29.48 15.59 -6.45
CA VAL A 162 28.56 15.23 -7.54
C VAL A 162 28.94 13.89 -8.17
N ALA A 163 28.56 12.83 -7.47
CA ALA A 163 28.22 11.47 -7.85
C ALA A 163 27.66 10.91 -6.54
N GLU A 164 26.35 10.75 -6.41
CA GLU A 164 25.75 10.40 -5.12
C GLU A 164 25.89 8.90 -4.88
N THR A 165 27.11 8.51 -4.53
CA THR A 165 27.32 7.37 -3.65
C THR A 165 26.78 7.77 -2.28
N LEU A 166 25.65 7.20 -1.86
CA LEU A 166 25.27 7.19 -0.45
C LEU A 166 26.28 6.31 0.27
N SER A 167 27.28 6.93 0.89
CA SER A 167 28.22 6.22 1.75
C SER A 167 27.57 5.94 3.10
N PHE A 168 27.57 4.67 3.48
CA PHE A 168 27.25 4.16 4.81
C PHE A 168 28.56 3.73 5.49
N ASP A 169 28.54 3.52 6.81
CA ASP A 169 29.73 3.07 7.55
C ASP A 169 30.18 1.65 7.13
N ASP A 170 29.28 0.87 6.51
CA ASP A 170 29.45 -0.52 6.08
C ASP A 170 29.44 -0.73 4.55
N GLY A 171 29.27 0.33 3.75
CA GLY A 171 29.13 0.20 2.29
C GLY A 171 28.91 1.53 1.58
N SER A 172 28.74 1.51 0.26
CA SER A 172 28.54 2.72 -0.52
C SER A 172 27.61 2.48 -1.70
N LEU A 173 26.39 3.00 -1.62
CA LEU A 173 25.35 2.74 -2.60
C LEU A 173 25.33 3.84 -3.67
N ALA A 174 25.73 3.51 -4.89
CA ALA A 174 25.84 4.47 -5.99
C ALA A 174 24.51 4.63 -6.74
N PHE A 175 23.93 5.84 -6.70
CA PHE A 175 22.84 6.21 -7.59
C PHE A 175 23.38 6.92 -8.84
N THR A 176 22.95 6.49 -10.02
CA THR A 176 23.26 7.21 -11.26
C THR A 176 22.16 8.24 -11.51
N LYS A 177 22.42 9.51 -11.18
CA LYS A 177 21.53 10.63 -11.49
C LYS A 177 21.69 11.05 -12.95
N GLY A 178 20.58 11.36 -13.64
CA GLY A 178 20.62 11.97 -14.97
C GLY A 178 21.39 13.29 -14.98
N GLU A 179 22.07 13.59 -16.09
CA GLU A 179 22.91 14.78 -16.25
C GLU A 179 22.15 16.09 -15.97
N TYR A 180 22.73 16.99 -15.17
CA TYR A 180 22.26 18.37 -15.03
C TYR A 180 23.43 19.36 -15.17
N GLN A 181 23.21 20.46 -15.90
CA GLN A 181 24.23 21.50 -16.05
C GLN A 181 24.32 22.36 -14.78
N ARG A 182 25.51 22.36 -14.17
CA ARG A 182 25.87 23.21 -13.04
C ARG A 182 26.54 24.49 -13.55
N LYS A 183 25.96 25.65 -13.27
CA LYS A 183 26.64 26.96 -13.41
C LYS A 183 26.49 27.74 -12.10
N GLY A 184 27.60 28.15 -11.51
CA GLY A 184 27.63 29.22 -10.48
C GLY A 184 27.87 28.81 -9.03
N SER A 185 28.42 29.75 -8.26
CA SER A 185 28.84 29.70 -6.85
C SER A 185 27.68 29.41 -5.86
N TYR A 186 28.05 29.04 -4.62
CA TYR A 186 27.21 28.54 -3.51
C TYR A 186 25.87 29.24 -3.21
N THR A 187 25.58 30.42 -3.78
CA THR A 187 24.31 31.14 -3.63
C THR A 187 23.34 30.99 -4.82
N ASP A 188 23.77 30.34 -5.90
CA ASP A 188 22.99 30.14 -7.14
C ASP A 188 22.54 28.67 -7.31
N ALA A 189 22.34 27.95 -6.20
CA ALA A 189 21.77 26.62 -6.24
C ALA A 189 20.36 26.68 -6.89
N PRO A 190 20.06 25.85 -7.91
CA PRO A 190 18.74 25.81 -8.50
C PRO A 190 17.71 25.55 -7.40
N ARG A 191 16.72 26.44 -7.28
CA ARG A 191 15.63 26.33 -6.30
C ARG A 191 14.61 25.25 -6.64
N GLU A 192 14.94 24.30 -7.51
CA GLU A 192 14.04 23.21 -7.91
C GLU A 192 14.79 21.87 -7.82
N SER A 193 14.81 21.32 -6.61
CA SER A 193 15.41 20.04 -6.24
C SER A 193 14.42 18.89 -6.39
N SER A 194 13.78 18.77 -7.56
CA SER A 194 12.88 17.65 -7.86
C SER A 194 13.67 16.50 -8.46
N TRP A 195 13.76 15.38 -7.74
CA TRP A 195 14.16 14.09 -8.31
C TRP A 195 13.07 13.66 -9.30
N LEU A 196 13.40 13.35 -10.56
CA LEU A 196 12.39 12.86 -11.50
C LEU A 196 12.27 11.34 -11.36
N ALA A 197 11.06 10.79 -11.55
CA ALA A 197 10.81 9.34 -11.64
C ALA A 197 11.82 8.59 -12.55
N SER A 198 12.29 9.24 -13.62
CA SER A 198 13.29 8.71 -14.56
C SER A 198 14.71 8.64 -14.01
N ASP A 199 15.03 9.32 -12.91
CA ASP A 199 16.31 9.19 -12.20
C ASP A 199 16.37 7.90 -11.34
N HIS A 200 15.24 7.19 -11.21
CA HIS A 200 15.07 6.00 -10.37
C HIS A 200 14.99 4.68 -11.14
N SER A 201 15.01 4.67 -12.49
CA SER A 201 14.96 3.43 -13.27
C SER A 201 16.32 2.69 -13.31
N GLY A 202 16.99 2.59 -12.16
CA GLY A 202 18.21 1.81 -11.98
C GLY A 202 17.89 0.32 -11.79
N GLU A 203 18.85 -0.55 -12.08
CA GLU A 203 18.77 -1.97 -11.75
C GLU A 203 18.83 -2.11 -10.22
N TYR A 204 17.67 -2.18 -9.56
CA TYR A 204 17.56 -2.50 -8.13
C TYR A 204 16.58 -3.64 -7.89
N GLU A 205 16.92 -4.47 -6.89
CA GLU A 205 16.07 -5.57 -6.44
C GLU A 205 15.38 -5.19 -5.13
N LEU A 206 14.15 -5.67 -4.96
CA LEU A 206 13.34 -5.44 -3.75
C LEU A 206 12.93 -6.79 -3.18
N GLY A 207 13.33 -7.05 -1.94
CA GLY A 207 12.72 -8.05 -1.09
C GLY A 207 11.79 -7.36 -0.09
N VAL A 208 10.48 -7.56 -0.19
CA VAL A 208 9.53 -7.05 0.81
C VAL A 208 9.24 -8.16 1.80
N THR A 209 9.52 -7.93 3.07
CA THR A 209 9.37 -8.93 4.14
C THR A 209 8.20 -8.62 5.06
N SER A 210 7.74 -7.37 5.11
CA SER A 210 6.60 -6.98 5.94
C SER A 210 5.73 -5.91 5.28
N GLN A 211 4.44 -5.98 5.54
CA GLN A 211 3.44 -4.97 5.22
C GLN A 211 2.52 -4.81 6.43
N TRP A 212 2.31 -3.60 6.94
CA TRP A 212 1.44 -3.35 8.10
C TRP A 212 0.89 -1.92 8.15
N VAL A 213 -0.23 -1.70 8.84
CA VAL A 213 -0.79 -0.35 9.05
C VAL A 213 -0.38 0.20 10.41
N SER A 214 0.11 1.45 10.42
CA SER A 214 0.49 2.14 11.64
C SER A 214 -0.70 2.45 12.55
N SER A 215 -0.49 2.27 13.85
CA SER A 215 -1.45 2.59 14.91
C SER A 215 -1.19 3.95 15.54
N ASP A 216 -0.38 4.82 14.93
CA ASP A 216 0.07 6.12 15.45
C ASP A 216 -1.04 7.18 15.70
N GLY A 217 -2.31 6.77 15.65
CA GLY A 217 -3.47 7.63 15.87
C GLY A 217 -3.78 8.58 14.72
N SER A 218 -3.01 8.56 13.63
CA SER A 218 -3.26 9.39 12.47
C SER A 218 -4.36 8.83 11.57
N SER A 219 -5.09 9.72 10.87
CA SER A 219 -6.08 9.37 9.85
C SER A 219 -5.81 10.19 8.58
N PRO A 220 -5.74 9.59 7.39
CA PRO A 220 -5.63 8.15 7.14
C PRO A 220 -4.36 7.59 7.79
N ARG A 221 -4.39 6.30 8.15
CA ARG A 221 -3.23 5.62 8.75
C ARG A 221 -2.22 5.27 7.66
N PRO A 222 -0.92 5.43 7.90
CA PRO A 222 0.07 5.05 6.90
C PRO A 222 0.15 3.53 6.78
N LEU A 223 0.23 3.06 5.53
CA LEU A 223 0.62 1.72 5.17
C LEU A 223 2.15 1.66 5.11
N ILE A 224 2.73 0.73 5.84
CA ILE A 224 4.17 0.56 5.97
C ILE A 224 4.59 -0.71 5.25
N TYR A 225 5.63 -0.60 4.44
CA TYR A 225 6.36 -1.71 3.85
C TYR A 225 7.78 -1.70 4.38
N GLU A 226 8.31 -2.86 4.76
CA GLU A 226 9.70 -3.02 5.14
C GLU A 226 10.31 -4.23 4.42
N GLY A 227 11.64 -4.17 4.26
CA GLY A 227 12.39 -5.24 3.64
C GLY A 227 13.77 -4.78 3.25
N THR A 228 14.32 -5.38 2.20
CA THR A 228 15.66 -5.13 1.72
C THR A 228 15.62 -4.59 0.30
N MET A 229 16.40 -3.55 0.04
CA MET A 229 16.64 -2.98 -1.27
C MET A 229 18.09 -3.25 -1.65
N THR A 230 18.32 -3.82 -2.84
CA THR A 230 19.68 -4.10 -3.35
C THR A 230 19.96 -3.26 -4.58
N VAL A 231 21.04 -2.47 -4.55
CA VAL A 231 21.46 -1.61 -5.65
C VAL A 231 22.93 -1.85 -5.93
N GLY A 232 23.28 -2.21 -7.17
CA GLY A 232 24.68 -2.49 -7.54
C GLY A 232 25.32 -3.63 -6.75
N GLY A 233 24.52 -4.56 -6.20
CA GLY A 233 24.98 -5.68 -5.38
C GLY A 233 25.08 -5.40 -3.88
N GLU A 234 24.89 -4.16 -3.43
CA GLU A 234 24.83 -3.81 -2.01
C GLU A 234 23.39 -3.80 -1.52
N ALA A 235 23.14 -4.42 -0.36
CA ALA A 235 21.82 -4.53 0.25
C ALA A 235 21.69 -3.57 1.44
N THR A 236 20.55 -2.89 1.55
CA THR A 236 20.19 -2.04 2.68
C THR A 236 18.74 -2.28 3.09
N ASP A 237 18.44 -2.13 4.38
CA ASP A 237 17.07 -2.23 4.84
C ASP A 237 16.31 -0.96 4.43
N PHE A 238 15.10 -1.15 3.91
CA PHE A 238 14.22 -0.05 3.58
C PHE A 238 12.93 -0.11 4.40
N LYS A 239 12.38 1.08 4.64
CA LYS A 239 11.04 1.29 5.17
C LYS A 239 10.34 2.33 4.32
N LEU A 240 9.26 1.93 3.65
CA LEU A 240 8.39 2.83 2.91
C LEU A 240 7.09 3.03 3.69
N SER A 241 6.77 4.28 4.01
CA SER A 241 5.50 4.69 4.60
C SER A 241 4.68 5.42 3.56
N ASP A 242 3.50 4.90 3.21
CA ASP A 242 2.52 5.56 2.34
C ASP A 242 1.31 6.02 3.14
N ARG A 243 1.09 7.34 3.15
CA ARG A 243 -0.10 7.97 3.68
C ARG A 243 -0.86 8.69 2.56
N ARG A 244 -1.62 7.91 1.77
CA ARG A 244 -2.40 8.42 0.62
C ARG A 244 -1.56 9.29 -0.31
N GLY A 245 -0.40 8.79 -0.70
CA GLY A 245 0.53 9.48 -1.58
C GLY A 245 1.45 10.48 -0.89
N SER A 246 1.33 10.68 0.44
CA SER A 246 2.41 11.27 1.24
C SER A 246 3.34 10.14 1.68
N LEU A 247 4.45 10.05 0.97
CA LEU A 247 5.43 8.97 1.05
C LEU A 247 6.63 9.40 1.87
N THR A 248 7.13 8.48 2.69
CA THR A 248 8.42 8.60 3.36
C THR A 248 9.18 7.30 3.18
N LEU A 249 10.36 7.38 2.58
CA LEU A 249 11.28 6.27 2.42
C LEU A 249 12.45 6.48 3.39
N THR A 250 12.71 5.50 4.23
CA THR A 250 13.91 5.44 5.04
C THR A 250 14.77 4.29 4.54
N LEU A 251 16.03 4.58 4.24
CA LEU A 251 17.06 3.58 3.99
C LEU A 251 17.96 3.55 5.23
N SER A 252 18.12 2.39 5.85
CA SER A 252 18.90 2.24 7.09
C SER A 252 19.89 1.11 7.00
N SER A 253 21.09 1.36 7.52
CA SER A 253 22.03 0.32 7.95
C SER A 253 22.15 0.32 9.47
N GLU A 254 22.92 -0.60 10.05
CA GLU A 254 23.09 -0.75 11.51
C GLU A 254 23.54 0.56 12.21
N TRP A 255 24.13 1.50 11.48
CA TRP A 255 24.81 2.69 12.03
C TRP A 255 24.24 4.03 11.55
N SER A 256 23.41 4.06 10.51
CA SER A 256 22.88 5.31 9.96
C SER A 256 21.56 5.13 9.21
N ALA A 257 20.77 6.21 9.12
CA ALA A 257 19.54 6.22 8.35
C ALA A 257 19.42 7.50 7.50
N VAL A 258 19.06 7.33 6.23
CA VAL A 258 18.75 8.42 5.31
C VAL A 258 17.25 8.40 5.02
N THR A 259 16.60 9.57 5.14
CA THR A 259 15.16 9.70 4.91
C THR A 259 14.87 10.57 3.70
N PHE A 260 14.00 10.07 2.84
CA PHE A 260 13.43 10.75 1.68
C PHE A 260 11.93 10.93 1.88
N ALA A 261 11.39 12.04 1.37
CA ALA A 261 9.94 12.27 1.32
C ALA A 261 9.53 12.72 -0.08
N ASN A 262 8.27 12.49 -0.45
CA ASN A 262 7.70 13.09 -1.66
C ASN A 262 6.87 14.33 -1.31
N GLY A 263 6.98 15.38 -2.14
CA GLY A 263 6.34 16.67 -1.85
C GLY A 263 7.07 17.50 -0.79
N LYS A 264 6.59 18.74 -0.58
CA LYS A 264 7.13 19.71 0.39
C LYS A 264 6.51 19.55 1.77
#